data_AF-A0A1H6UH41-F1
#
_entry.id   AF-A0A1H6UH41-F1
#
_cell.length_a   1.000
_cell.length_b   1.000
_cell.length_c   1.000
_cell.angle_alpha   90.00
_cell.angle_beta   90.00
_cell.angle_gamma   90.00
#
_symmetry.space_group_name_H-M   'P 1'
#
loop_
_entity.id
_entity.type
_entity.pdbx_description
1 polymer ?
#
loop_
_entity_poly.entity_id
_entity_poly.type
_entity_poly.pdbx_seq_one_letter_code
_entity_poly.pdbx_strand_id
1 'polypeptide(L)' 'MKKWQSDKKIISIAENTQPYSEEPIPPYGLVQYVVEVNAGFTKSNNIQTGDVISF' A
#
# COMPACT_ATOMS: atom_id res chain seq x y z
N MET A 1 7.18 21.86 -9.12
CA MET A 1 5.77 21.42 -9.01
C MET A 1 5.77 20.01 -8.44
N LYS A 2 5.02 19.73 -7.36
CA LYS A 2 4.87 18.35 -6.85
C LYS A 2 4.03 17.55 -7.85
N LYS A 3 4.60 16.48 -8.42
CA LYS A 3 3.89 15.57 -9.32
C LYS A 3 3.14 14.56 -8.46
N TRP A 4 1.81 14.63 -8.46
CA TRP A 4 0.97 13.64 -7.80
C TRP A 4 0.99 12.34 -8.61
N GLN A 5 1.12 11.18 -7.95
CA GLN A 5 0.93 9.88 -8.60
C GLN A 5 -0.57 9.66 -8.83
N SER A 6 -0.99 9.80 -10.08
CA SER A 6 -2.37 9.52 -10.53
C SER A 6 -2.50 8.16 -11.24
N ASP A 7 -1.41 7.41 -11.36
CA ASP A 7 -1.33 6.12 -12.06
C ASP A 7 -1.82 4.93 -11.22
N LYS A 8 -2.33 5.17 -9.99
CA LYS A 8 -2.87 4.17 -9.06
C LYS A 8 -1.92 2.98 -8.83
N LYS A 9 -0.61 3.25 -8.93
CA LYS A 9 0.45 2.25 -8.77
C LYS A 9 0.71 1.99 -7.29
N ILE A 10 0.85 0.72 -6.91
CA ILE A 10 1.27 0.35 -5.55
C ILE A 10 2.76 0.70 -5.40
N ILE A 11 3.07 1.62 -4.48
CA ILE A 11 4.46 2.04 -4.19
C ILE A 11 5.02 1.45 -2.90
N SER A 12 4.16 1.00 -2.00
CA SER A 12 4.56 0.37 -0.74
C SER A 12 3.46 -0.56 -0.25
N ILE A 13 3.87 -1.63 0.41
CA ILE A 13 2.97 -2.57 1.09
C ILE A 13 3.50 -2.73 2.52
N ALA A 14 2.63 -2.47 3.51
CA ALA A 14 2.91 -2.77 4.92
C ALA A 14 2.30 -4.14 5.24
N GLU A 15 3.10 -5.20 5.11
CA GLU A 15 2.62 -6.57 5.31
C GLU A 15 2.57 -6.96 6.80
N ASN A 16 1.56 -7.76 7.18
CA ASN A 16 1.43 -8.41 8.50
C ASN A 16 1.59 -7.44 9.68
N THR A 17 0.97 -6.26 9.59
CA THR A 17 0.97 -5.25 10.65
C THR A 17 0.39 -5.79 11.95
N GLN A 18 0.94 -5.36 13.09
CA GLN A 18 0.58 -5.86 14.41
C GLN A 18 -0.78 -5.30 14.88
N PRO A 19 -1.76 -6.15 15.25
CA PRO A 19 -3.00 -5.69 15.87
C PRO A 19 -2.74 -4.88 17.15
N TYR A 20 -3.55 -3.82 17.34
CA TYR A 20 -3.48 -2.87 18.46
C TYR A 20 -2.19 -2.03 18.55
N SER A 21 -1.33 -2.05 17.53
CA SER A 21 -0.17 -1.17 17.47
C SER A 21 -0.59 0.28 17.21
N GLU A 22 -0.04 1.22 17.99
CA GLU A 22 -0.15 2.65 17.74
C GLU A 22 1.04 3.22 16.93
N GLU A 23 2.04 2.37 16.64
CA GLU A 23 3.19 2.76 15.84
C GLU A 23 2.76 3.28 14.45
N PRO A 24 3.30 4.42 13.99
CA PRO A 24 2.96 4.97 12.69
C PRO A 24 3.51 4.11 11.55
N ILE A 25 2.73 3.95 10.49
CA ILE A 25 3.13 3.28 9.24
C ILE A 25 3.20 4.33 8.13
N PRO A 26 4.35 5.03 7.96
CA PRO A 26 4.48 6.06 6.93
C PRO A 26 4.53 5.44 5.53
N PRO A 27 3.91 6.07 4.52
CA PRO A 27 4.04 5.62 3.14
C PRO A 27 5.45 5.88 2.60
N TYR A 28 5.89 5.05 1.64
CA TYR A 28 7.15 5.28 0.92
C TYR A 28 6.98 6.30 -0.20
N GLY A 29 6.71 7.57 0.17
CA GLY A 29 6.53 8.69 -0.75
C GLY A 29 5.14 9.31 -0.73
N LEU A 30 4.84 10.11 -1.76
CA LEU A 30 3.54 10.76 -1.91
C LEU A 30 2.51 9.74 -2.42
N VAL A 31 1.50 9.45 -1.59
CA VAL A 31 0.38 8.56 -1.93
C VAL A 31 -0.94 9.33 -1.94
N GLN A 32 -1.86 8.89 -2.79
CA GLN A 32 -3.23 9.42 -2.84
C GLN A 32 -4.23 8.54 -2.11
N TYR A 33 -3.96 7.23 -2.02
CA TYR A 33 -4.90 6.23 -1.49
C TYR A 33 -4.17 5.20 -0.64
N VAL A 34 -4.93 4.57 0.26
CA VAL A 34 -4.56 3.37 1.02
C VAL A 34 -5.65 2.33 0.79
N VAL A 35 -5.25 1.08 0.59
CA VAL A 35 -6.16 -0.07 0.51
C VAL A 35 -5.76 -1.05 1.60
N GLU A 36 -6.69 -1.37 2.48
CA GLU A 36 -6.49 -2.33 3.57
C GLU A 36 -7.08 -3.69 3.20
N VAL A 37 -6.31 -4.73 3.47
CA VAL A 37 -6.67 -6.14 3.22
C VAL A 37 -6.25 -6.98 4.41
N ASN A 38 -6.84 -8.17 4.56
CA ASN A 38 -6.45 -9.10 5.61
C ASN A 38 -4.95 -9.49 5.49
N ALA A 39 -4.29 -9.70 6.63
CA ALA A 39 -2.89 -10.12 6.67
C ALA A 39 -2.65 -11.38 5.82
N GLY A 40 -1.54 -11.39 5.07
CA GLY A 40 -1.20 -12.45 4.12
C GLY A 40 -1.87 -12.35 2.74
N PHE A 41 -2.86 -11.49 2.54
CA PHE A 41 -3.58 -11.38 1.26
C PHE A 41 -2.68 -11.05 0.07
N THR A 42 -1.77 -10.09 0.23
CA THR A 42 -0.81 -9.67 -0.81
C THR A 42 0.09 -10.83 -1.23
N LYS A 43 0.64 -11.54 -0.25
CA LYS A 43 1.46 -12.73 -0.47
C LYS A 43 0.68 -13.86 -1.16
N SER A 44 -0.53 -14.18 -0.70
CA SER A 44 -1.35 -15.25 -1.28
C SER A 44 -1.76 -15.00 -2.73
N ASN A 45 -1.85 -13.73 -3.13
CA ASN A 45 -2.26 -13.33 -4.49
C ASN A 45 -1.08 -12.81 -5.34
N ASN A 46 0.15 -12.89 -4.85
CA ASN A 46 1.35 -12.38 -5.52
C ASN A 46 1.23 -10.91 -5.95
N ILE A 47 0.65 -10.07 -5.07
CA ILE A 47 0.54 -8.62 -5.28
C ILE A 47 1.83 -7.97 -4.80
N GLN A 48 2.39 -7.10 -5.62
CA GLN A 48 3.70 -6.49 -5.39
C GLN A 48 3.72 -5.00 -5.74
N THR A 49 4.72 -4.27 -5.24
CA THR A 49 4.98 -2.91 -5.69
C THR A 49 5.20 -2.91 -7.20
N GLY A 50 4.55 -2.03 -7.92
CA GLY A 50 4.52 -2.12 -9.38
C GLY A 50 3.13 -2.31 -9.95
N ASP A 51 2.32 -3.11 -9.26
CA ASP A 51 0.97 -3.43 -9.70
C ASP A 51 0.05 -2.21 -9.63
N VAL A 52 -1.05 -2.26 -10.40
CA VAL A 52 -2.00 -1.16 -10.55
C VAL A 52 -3.36 -1.58 -10.00
N ILE A 53 -3.96 -0.71 -9.19
CA ILE A 53 -5.32 -0.90 -8.69
C ILE A 53 -6.31 -0.22 -9.64
N SER A 54 -7.36 -0.95 -10.05
CA SER A 54 -8.45 -0.43 -10.89
C SER A 54 -9.78 -0.48 -10.13
N PHE A 55 -10.51 0.64 -10.16
CA PHE A 55 -11.86 0.85 -9.64
C PHE A 55 -12.44 2.12 -10.26
#